data_AF-A0A1M5J287-F1
#
_entry.id   AF-A0A1M5J287-F1
#
_cell.length_a   1.000
_cell.length_b   1.000
_cell.length_c   1.000
_cell.angle_alpha   90.00
_cell.angle_beta   90.00
_cell.angle_gamma   90.00
#
_symmetry.space_group_name_H-M   'P 1'
#
loop_
_entity.id
_entity.type
_entity.pdbx_description
1 polymer ?
#
loop_
_entity_poly.entity_id
_entity_poly.type
_entity_poly.pdbx_seq_one_letter_code
_entity_poly.pdbx_strand_id
1 'polypeptide(L)'
;MIDRIKLMAKDIDANFLLNNFQWEDVIIDDAPFKEGKQANLNNKSSRYGLRMLLSKNLNTKTYTLTIDGSVRKWYLNENDRRDLNIVQFEDCIELLGKKTGLKKGEVWKTFKVTALEVGVTLLLKSCFRNIMNCFVKYRNANRCDKFKTTVYFHFKNYDILLYDKFDQMKGNKILTKKETNVFNKFHFLRFEISATRVSNTTFAKKFDTLELIKNNWFELSIILNEYLNKMEFIDLISDENLIEPNTILDFNRQIKFLGMKSMGILSTLEAFKKIELKNNRSKHLNELLNIYRSFISNSRDYKGELMFALKKKTDRLL
;
A
#
# COMPACT_ATOMS: atom_id res chain seq x y z
N MET A 1 -11.04 -0.85 -0.61
CA MET A 1 -9.86 -0.40 0.14
C MET A 1 -8.90 -1.54 0.40
N ILE A 2 -9.39 -2.69 0.87
CA ILE A 2 -8.57 -3.90 0.95
C ILE A 2 -8.32 -4.45 -0.46
N ASP A 3 -7.05 -4.64 -0.83
CA ASP A 3 -6.66 -5.26 -2.10
C ASP A 3 -6.27 -6.72 -1.86
N ARG A 4 -5.23 -6.96 -1.06
CA ARG A 4 -4.72 -8.29 -0.67
C ARG A 4 -4.97 -8.59 0.80
N ILE A 5 -5.27 -9.86 1.09
CA ILE A 5 -5.44 -10.37 2.44
C ILE A 5 -4.87 -11.78 2.56
N LYS A 6 -4.37 -12.13 3.74
CA LYS A 6 -4.02 -13.50 4.11
C LYS A 6 -4.85 -13.95 5.30
N LEU A 7 -5.75 -14.88 5.07
CA LEU A 7 -6.69 -15.43 6.05
C LEU A 7 -6.18 -16.77 6.58
N MET A 8 -6.43 -17.05 7.85
CA MET A 8 -6.09 -18.32 8.50
C MET A 8 -7.23 -18.79 9.39
N ALA A 9 -7.71 -20.00 9.15
CA ALA A 9 -8.66 -20.73 9.99
C ALA A 9 -7.98 -21.97 10.57
N LYS A 10 -8.13 -22.19 11.87
CA LYS A 10 -7.65 -23.40 12.55
C LYS A 10 -8.82 -24.34 12.81
N ASP A 11 -8.50 -25.61 12.97
CA ASP A 11 -9.43 -26.68 13.35
C ASP A 11 -10.63 -26.78 12.39
N ILE A 12 -10.36 -26.59 11.10
CA ILE A 12 -11.39 -26.63 10.05
C ILE A 12 -11.74 -28.08 9.69
N ASP A 13 -13.02 -28.34 9.37
CA ASP A 13 -13.43 -29.59 8.75
C ASP A 13 -12.88 -29.65 7.31
N ALA A 14 -11.89 -30.52 7.12
CA ALA A 14 -11.21 -30.68 5.85
C ALA A 14 -12.00 -31.50 4.83
N ASN A 15 -13.06 -32.24 5.22
CA ASN A 15 -13.76 -33.16 4.32
C ASN A 15 -14.34 -32.44 3.11
N PHE A 16 -15.05 -31.33 3.34
CA PHE A 16 -15.58 -30.51 2.26
C PHE A 16 -14.47 -30.03 1.32
N LEU A 17 -13.37 -29.52 1.89
CA LEU A 17 -12.25 -28.94 1.14
C LEU A 17 -11.53 -30.00 0.31
N LEU A 18 -11.21 -31.16 0.87
CA LEU A 18 -10.52 -32.24 0.19
C LEU A 18 -11.33 -32.81 -0.98
N ASN A 19 -12.66 -32.84 -0.86
CA ASN A 19 -13.54 -33.40 -1.88
C ASN A 19 -13.89 -32.42 -3.01
N ASN A 20 -13.76 -31.10 -2.81
CA ASN A 20 -14.23 -30.08 -3.74
C ASN A 20 -13.12 -29.31 -4.47
N PHE A 21 -11.86 -29.59 -4.19
CA PHE A 21 -10.73 -28.90 -4.81
C PHE A 21 -9.67 -29.89 -5.29
N GLN A 22 -9.02 -29.53 -6.39
CA GLN A 22 -7.85 -30.24 -6.88
C GLN A 22 -6.63 -29.77 -6.09
N TRP A 23 -6.13 -30.65 -5.23
CA TRP A 23 -5.02 -30.38 -4.33
C TRP A 23 -3.72 -30.98 -4.86
N GLU A 24 -2.64 -30.21 -4.74
CA GLU A 24 -1.27 -30.64 -5.00
C GLU A 24 -0.53 -30.73 -3.65
N ASP A 25 0.22 -31.80 -3.44
CA ASP A 25 1.05 -31.94 -2.25
C ASP A 25 2.21 -30.94 -2.26
N VAL A 26 2.47 -30.32 -1.11
CA VAL A 26 3.53 -29.32 -0.95
C VAL A 26 4.29 -29.54 0.35
N ILE A 27 5.61 -29.34 0.29
CA ILE A 27 6.49 -29.37 1.46
C ILE A 27 6.34 -28.04 2.21
N ILE A 28 6.26 -28.12 3.54
CA ILE A 28 6.23 -26.95 4.43
C ILE A 28 7.56 -26.93 5.18
N ASP A 29 8.55 -26.25 4.59
CA ASP A 29 9.96 -26.25 5.05
C ASP A 29 10.12 -25.82 6.53
N ASP A 30 9.23 -24.95 7.02
CA ASP A 30 9.29 -24.39 8.37
C ASP A 30 8.62 -25.25 9.47
N ALA A 31 8.13 -26.46 9.15
CA ALA A 31 7.41 -27.29 10.12
C ALA A 31 7.50 -28.81 9.81
N PRO A 32 8.45 -29.56 10.41
CA PRO A 32 8.67 -30.99 10.10
C PRO A 32 7.49 -31.90 10.47
N PHE A 33 6.51 -31.41 11.23
CA PHE A 33 5.30 -32.15 11.63
C PHE A 33 4.05 -31.68 10.88
N LYS A 34 4.20 -31.13 9.67
CA LYS A 34 3.08 -30.69 8.84
C LYS A 34 3.14 -31.28 7.44
N GLU A 35 2.00 -31.80 7.00
CA GLU A 35 1.73 -32.09 5.60
C GLU A 35 0.96 -30.91 5.00
N GLY A 36 1.35 -30.48 3.80
CA GLY A 36 0.71 -29.38 3.08
C GLY A 36 0.04 -29.86 1.80
N LYS A 37 -1.14 -29.32 1.54
CA LYS A 37 -1.82 -29.39 0.25
C LYS A 37 -2.13 -27.99 -0.24
N GLN A 38 -1.82 -27.68 -1.50
CA GLN A 38 -2.09 -26.39 -2.13
C GLN A 38 -3.14 -26.51 -3.23
N ALA A 39 -4.01 -25.51 -3.34
CA ALA A 39 -4.98 -25.40 -4.43
C ALA A 39 -5.24 -23.93 -4.76
N ASN A 40 -5.94 -23.66 -5.86
CA ASN A 40 -6.40 -22.32 -6.21
C ASN A 40 -7.93 -22.21 -6.07
N LEU A 41 -8.37 -21.21 -5.32
CA LEU A 41 -9.77 -20.84 -5.21
C LEU A 41 -10.14 -19.85 -6.31
N ASN A 42 -10.84 -20.33 -7.33
CA ASN A 42 -11.28 -19.50 -8.45
C ASN A 42 -12.71 -18.98 -8.24
N ASN A 43 -12.96 -17.75 -8.69
CA ASN A 43 -14.30 -17.17 -8.72
C ASN A 43 -14.95 -17.32 -10.10
N LYS A 44 -14.61 -16.41 -11.03
CA LYS A 44 -15.09 -16.40 -12.42
C LYS A 44 -14.01 -16.79 -13.42
N SER A 45 -12.74 -16.44 -13.17
CA SER A 45 -11.60 -16.87 -13.97
C SER A 45 -10.52 -17.50 -13.11
N SER A 46 -9.65 -18.30 -13.75
CA SER A 46 -8.44 -18.84 -13.15
C SER A 46 -7.33 -17.80 -12.99
N ARG A 47 -7.41 -16.66 -13.68
CA ARG A 47 -6.34 -15.65 -13.73
C ARG A 47 -6.08 -14.97 -12.39
N TYR A 48 -7.14 -14.76 -11.60
CA TYR A 48 -7.07 -14.04 -10.32
C TYR A 48 -7.52 -14.94 -9.16
N GLY A 49 -7.11 -16.20 -9.17
CA GLY A 49 -7.37 -17.14 -8.08
C GLY A 49 -6.72 -16.70 -6.77
N LEU A 50 -7.35 -17.09 -5.65
CA LEU A 50 -6.72 -17.00 -4.33
C LEU A 50 -6.00 -18.31 -4.05
N ARG A 51 -4.76 -18.24 -3.57
CA ARG A 51 -4.01 -19.43 -3.19
C ARG A 51 -4.56 -19.97 -1.88
N MET A 52 -4.89 -21.25 -1.85
CA MET A 52 -5.26 -21.98 -0.64
C MET A 52 -4.13 -22.92 -0.24
N LEU A 53 -3.82 -22.96 1.04
CA LEU A 53 -2.92 -23.93 1.66
C LEU A 53 -3.66 -24.60 2.82
N LEU A 54 -3.91 -25.90 2.67
CA LEU A 54 -4.45 -26.74 3.73
C LEU A 54 -3.28 -27.49 4.37
N SER A 55 -3.05 -27.26 5.66
CA SER A 55 -1.98 -27.90 6.41
C SER A 55 -2.55 -28.80 7.50
N LYS A 56 -2.09 -30.05 7.56
CA LYS A 56 -2.43 -31.00 8.62
C LYS A 56 -1.31 -31.05 9.65
N ASN A 57 -1.62 -30.81 10.91
CA ASN A 57 -0.69 -31.08 11.99
C ASN A 57 -0.67 -32.59 12.27
N LEU A 58 0.49 -33.22 12.12
CA LEU A 58 0.62 -34.68 12.26
C LEU A 58 0.43 -35.17 13.70
N ASN A 59 0.68 -34.31 14.70
CA ASN A 59 0.56 -34.65 16.12
C ASN A 59 -0.88 -34.51 16.60
N THR A 60 -1.52 -33.36 16.33
CA THR A 60 -2.89 -33.09 16.79
C THR A 60 -3.97 -33.60 15.84
N LYS A 61 -3.58 -33.98 14.61
CA LYS A 61 -4.47 -34.34 13.49
C LYS A 61 -5.44 -33.21 13.08
N THR A 62 -5.21 -31.98 13.53
CA THR A 62 -6.04 -30.83 13.17
C THR A 62 -5.58 -30.16 11.88
N TYR A 63 -6.54 -29.57 11.17
CA TYR A 63 -6.29 -28.89 9.90
C TYR A 63 -6.30 -27.38 10.06
N THR A 64 -5.41 -26.70 9.34
CA THR A 64 -5.38 -25.26 9.22
C THR A 64 -5.55 -24.90 7.74
N LEU A 65 -6.53 -24.05 7.42
CA LEU A 65 -6.70 -23.49 6.08
C LEU A 65 -6.13 -22.07 6.06
N THR A 66 -5.24 -21.81 5.11
CA THR A 66 -4.74 -20.47 4.79
C THR A 66 -5.20 -20.07 3.40
N ILE A 67 -5.74 -18.86 3.25
CA ILE A 67 -6.12 -18.29 1.95
C ILE A 67 -5.34 -16.99 1.75
N ASP A 68 -4.64 -16.84 0.64
CA ASP A 68 -3.77 -15.69 0.35
C ASP A 68 -3.98 -15.20 -1.08
N GLY A 69 -4.21 -13.89 -1.22
CA GLY A 69 -4.25 -13.24 -2.53
C GLY A 69 -5.02 -11.93 -2.55
N SER A 70 -5.14 -11.35 -3.74
CA SER A 70 -5.92 -10.13 -3.95
C SER A 70 -7.41 -10.45 -4.02
N VAL A 71 -8.13 -10.25 -2.91
CA VAL A 71 -9.60 -10.42 -2.84
C VAL A 71 -10.31 -9.47 -3.79
N ARG A 72 -9.75 -8.27 -4.01
CA ARG A 72 -10.27 -7.31 -4.98
C ARG A 72 -10.24 -7.85 -6.40
N LYS A 73 -9.08 -8.35 -6.86
CA LYS A 73 -8.95 -8.92 -8.21
C LYS A 73 -9.74 -10.22 -8.36
N TRP A 74 -9.80 -11.04 -7.31
CA TRP A 74 -10.58 -12.27 -7.29
C TRP A 74 -12.09 -12.00 -7.42
N TYR A 75 -12.60 -10.98 -6.73
CA TYR A 75 -14.01 -10.63 -6.75
C TYR A 75 -14.42 -9.88 -8.03
N LEU A 76 -13.67 -8.85 -8.40
CA LEU A 76 -13.94 -8.04 -9.60
C LEU A 76 -13.52 -8.73 -10.89
N ASN A 77 -12.69 -9.77 -10.81
CA ASN A 77 -12.13 -10.51 -11.93
C ASN A 77 -11.31 -9.65 -12.92
N GLU A 78 -10.76 -8.54 -12.46
CA GLU A 78 -10.06 -7.56 -13.28
C GLU A 78 -8.87 -6.95 -12.51
N ASN A 79 -7.81 -6.60 -13.25
CA ASN A 79 -6.72 -5.78 -12.72
C ASN A 79 -6.93 -4.33 -13.14
N ASP A 80 -7.86 -3.64 -12.47
CA ASP A 80 -8.19 -2.26 -12.76
C ASP A 80 -7.97 -1.32 -11.56
N ARG A 81 -8.42 -0.07 -11.70
CA ARG A 81 -8.33 0.99 -10.69
C ARG A 81 -9.45 0.97 -9.64
N ARG A 82 -10.48 0.13 -9.79
CA ARG A 82 -11.61 0.08 -8.85
C ARG A 82 -11.14 -0.48 -7.53
N ASP A 83 -11.73 0.02 -6.46
CA ASP A 83 -11.53 -0.44 -5.09
C ASP A 83 -12.85 -0.99 -4.58
N LEU A 84 -12.82 -2.05 -3.77
CA LEU A 84 -14.00 -2.52 -3.07
C LEU A 84 -14.47 -1.45 -2.07
N ASN A 85 -15.75 -1.09 -2.10
CA ASN A 85 -16.40 -0.44 -0.96
C ASN A 85 -16.78 -1.49 0.11
N ILE A 86 -17.32 -1.07 1.25
CA ILE A 86 -17.67 -1.99 2.34
C ILE A 86 -18.66 -3.07 1.90
N VAL A 87 -19.72 -2.69 1.17
CA VAL A 87 -20.76 -3.62 0.70
C VAL A 87 -20.16 -4.70 -0.21
N GLN A 88 -19.36 -4.30 -1.18
CA GLN A 88 -18.67 -5.22 -2.09
C GLN A 88 -17.65 -6.11 -1.36
N PHE A 89 -17.00 -5.58 -0.32
CA PHE A 89 -16.10 -6.36 0.51
C PHE A 89 -16.87 -7.42 1.32
N GLU A 90 -18.00 -7.05 1.93
CA GLU A 90 -18.86 -8.01 2.64
C GLU A 90 -19.35 -9.12 1.72
N ASP A 91 -19.86 -8.76 0.53
CA ASP A 91 -20.29 -9.72 -0.47
C ASP A 91 -19.14 -10.64 -0.92
N CYS A 92 -17.94 -10.08 -1.09
CA CYS A 92 -16.74 -10.83 -1.44
C CYS A 92 -16.38 -11.87 -0.38
N ILE A 93 -16.43 -11.48 0.91
CA ILE A 93 -16.07 -12.36 2.02
C ILE A 93 -17.12 -13.45 2.22
N GLU A 94 -18.42 -13.14 2.12
CA GLU A 94 -19.48 -14.15 2.17
C GLU A 94 -19.38 -15.15 1.01
N LEU A 95 -19.06 -14.67 -0.20
CA LEU A 95 -18.81 -15.55 -1.35
C LEU A 95 -17.62 -16.47 -1.12
N LEU A 96 -16.55 -15.97 -0.50
CA LEU A 96 -15.39 -16.77 -0.11
C LEU A 96 -15.80 -17.86 0.89
N GLY A 97 -16.54 -17.49 1.94
CA GLY A 97 -17.06 -18.43 2.94
C GLY A 97 -17.87 -19.57 2.31
N LYS A 98 -18.83 -19.21 1.44
CA LYS A 98 -19.66 -20.18 0.70
C LYS A 98 -18.81 -21.13 -0.14
N LYS A 99 -17.82 -20.61 -0.87
CA LYS A 99 -16.94 -21.46 -1.69
C LYS A 99 -16.04 -22.38 -0.87
N THR A 100 -15.77 -22.04 0.39
CA THR A 100 -15.04 -22.89 1.33
C THR A 100 -15.95 -23.83 2.15
N GLY A 101 -17.26 -23.88 1.85
CA GLY A 101 -18.21 -24.78 2.52
C GLY A 101 -18.75 -24.27 3.85
N LEU A 102 -18.48 -23.01 4.21
CA LEU A 102 -19.00 -22.39 5.43
C LEU A 102 -20.42 -21.88 5.23
N LYS A 103 -21.22 -21.87 6.31
CA LYS A 103 -22.54 -21.25 6.28
C LYS A 103 -22.41 -19.72 6.29
N LYS A 104 -23.48 -19.06 5.85
CA LYS A 104 -23.56 -17.58 5.85
C LYS A 104 -23.19 -17.04 7.24
N GLY A 105 -22.31 -16.05 7.28
CA GLY A 105 -21.89 -15.42 8.53
C GLY A 105 -20.74 -16.13 9.29
N GLU A 106 -20.52 -17.44 9.08
CA GLU A 106 -19.47 -18.17 9.81
C GLU A 106 -18.07 -17.67 9.44
N VAL A 107 -17.86 -17.31 8.17
CA VAL A 107 -16.57 -16.83 7.63
C VAL A 107 -15.96 -15.69 8.46
N TRP A 108 -16.80 -14.78 8.99
CA TRP A 108 -16.36 -13.62 9.76
C TRP A 108 -15.70 -13.98 11.09
N LYS A 109 -16.13 -15.10 11.69
CA LYS A 109 -15.68 -15.59 13.00
C LYS A 109 -14.58 -16.66 12.86
N THR A 110 -14.60 -17.39 11.75
CA THR A 110 -13.67 -18.50 11.51
C THR A 110 -12.26 -18.05 11.15
N PHE A 111 -12.11 -16.98 10.36
CA PHE A 111 -10.81 -16.57 9.84
C PHE A 111 -10.17 -15.41 10.63
N LYS A 112 -8.92 -15.63 11.01
CA LYS A 112 -7.99 -14.58 11.42
C LYS A 112 -7.28 -13.98 10.21
N VAL A 113 -6.93 -12.71 10.31
CA VAL A 113 -6.21 -11.96 9.29
C VAL A 113 -4.74 -11.86 9.72
N THR A 114 -3.86 -12.46 8.93
CA THR A 114 -2.43 -12.59 9.25
C THR A 114 -1.56 -11.62 8.45
N ALA A 115 -2.00 -11.23 7.25
CA ALA A 115 -1.43 -10.16 6.43
C ALA A 115 -2.55 -9.37 5.75
N LEU A 116 -2.33 -8.08 5.53
CA LEU A 116 -3.35 -7.18 5.01
C LEU A 116 -2.72 -6.05 4.19
N GLU A 117 -3.25 -5.81 3.00
CA GLU A 117 -2.90 -4.69 2.14
C GLU A 117 -4.10 -3.76 1.96
N VAL A 118 -3.93 -2.52 2.37
CA VAL A 118 -4.94 -1.47 2.31
C VAL A 118 -4.43 -0.39 1.38
N GLY A 119 -5.21 -0.03 0.36
CA GLY A 119 -4.83 1.03 -0.54
C GLY A 119 -5.99 1.55 -1.38
N VAL A 120 -5.74 2.71 -1.98
CA VAL A 120 -6.69 3.37 -2.88
C VAL A 120 -5.98 3.93 -4.09
N THR A 121 -6.67 3.93 -5.22
CA THR A 121 -6.19 4.59 -6.43
C THR A 121 -6.85 5.96 -6.56
N LEU A 122 -6.04 7.01 -6.59
CA LEU A 122 -6.45 8.40 -6.79
C LEU A 122 -6.36 8.76 -8.27
N LEU A 123 -7.40 9.41 -8.78
CA LEU A 123 -7.40 9.97 -10.13
C LEU A 123 -7.05 11.45 -10.02
N LEU A 124 -5.81 11.79 -10.34
CA LEU A 124 -5.26 13.13 -10.24
C LEU A 124 -5.05 13.73 -11.65
N LYS A 125 -4.90 15.05 -11.73
CA LYS A 125 -4.50 15.72 -12.98
C LYS A 125 -3.05 15.33 -13.33
N SER A 126 -2.68 15.37 -14.61
CA SER A 126 -1.33 15.00 -15.09
C SER A 126 -0.18 15.81 -14.47
N CYS A 127 -0.43 17.04 -14.01
CA CYS A 127 0.54 17.84 -13.23
C CYS A 127 0.99 17.17 -11.91
N PHE A 128 0.33 16.10 -11.45
CA PHE A 128 0.74 15.32 -10.28
C PHE A 128 1.68 14.16 -10.61
N ARG A 129 2.10 13.93 -11.87
CA ARG A 129 2.91 12.75 -12.25
C ARG A 129 4.14 12.51 -11.37
N ASN A 130 4.77 13.59 -10.90
CA ASN A 130 5.99 13.52 -10.07
C ASN A 130 5.71 13.59 -8.56
N ILE A 131 4.45 13.58 -8.13
CA ILE A 131 4.07 13.78 -6.72
C ILE A 131 4.65 12.72 -5.78
N MET A 132 4.84 11.49 -6.26
CA MET A 132 5.44 10.42 -5.47
C MET A 132 6.89 10.75 -5.06
N ASN A 133 7.62 11.50 -5.89
CA ASN A 133 9.01 11.90 -5.62
C ASN A 133 9.10 13.01 -4.56
N CYS A 134 8.00 13.76 -4.35
CA CYS A 134 7.92 14.78 -3.31
C CYS A 134 7.89 14.18 -1.90
N PHE A 135 7.56 12.90 -1.76
CA PHE A 135 7.66 12.19 -0.49
C PHE A 135 9.08 11.68 -0.26
N VAL A 136 9.80 12.33 0.64
CA VAL A 136 11.24 12.13 0.80
C VAL A 136 11.62 11.31 2.03
N LYS A 137 10.76 11.26 3.05
CA LYS A 137 11.04 10.54 4.30
C LYS A 137 9.75 10.17 5.04
N TYR A 138 9.77 9.06 5.76
CA TYR A 138 8.74 8.73 6.75
C TYR A 138 9.38 7.96 7.91
N ARG A 139 9.37 8.57 9.11
CA ARG A 139 9.97 7.97 10.33
C ARG A 139 11.38 7.40 10.05
N ASN A 140 11.62 6.15 10.42
CA ASN A 140 12.84 5.38 10.21
C ASN A 140 12.73 4.40 9.02
N ALA A 141 11.77 4.59 8.11
CA ALA A 141 11.64 3.73 6.93
C ALA A 141 12.89 3.80 6.05
N ASN A 142 13.26 2.68 5.45
CA ASN A 142 14.21 2.69 4.34
C ASN A 142 13.46 3.03 3.05
N ARG A 143 13.74 4.19 2.47
CA ARG A 143 13.11 4.64 1.21
C ARG A 143 13.85 4.02 0.02
N CYS A 144 13.12 3.43 -0.92
CA CYS A 144 13.68 2.73 -2.07
C CYS A 144 12.95 3.16 -3.36
N ASP A 145 13.72 3.67 -4.31
CA ASP A 145 13.24 4.13 -5.64
C ASP A 145 13.74 3.22 -6.76
N LYS A 146 14.13 1.97 -6.45
CA LYS A 146 14.71 1.05 -7.44
C LYS A 146 13.79 0.82 -8.65
N PHE A 147 12.50 1.05 -8.49
CA PHE A 147 11.51 0.92 -9.55
C PHE A 147 11.07 2.32 -9.99
N LYS A 148 11.34 2.67 -11.26
CA LYS A 148 11.10 4.03 -11.81
C LYS A 148 9.69 4.58 -11.56
N THR A 149 8.70 3.71 -11.39
CA THR A 149 7.28 4.05 -11.25
C THR A 149 6.74 3.86 -9.84
N THR A 150 7.59 3.47 -8.87
CA THR A 150 7.16 3.14 -7.50
C THR A 150 8.17 3.62 -6.47
N VAL A 151 7.69 4.36 -5.48
CA VAL A 151 8.42 4.71 -4.27
C VAL A 151 7.99 3.79 -3.14
N TYR A 152 8.96 3.11 -2.53
CA TYR A 152 8.76 2.25 -1.37
C TYR A 152 9.30 2.92 -0.10
N PHE A 153 8.58 2.77 1.01
CA PHE A 153 9.07 3.04 2.36
C PHE A 153 8.99 1.75 3.18
N HIS A 154 10.13 1.09 3.34
CA HIS A 154 10.22 -0.23 3.96
C HIS A 154 10.38 -0.15 5.47
N PHE A 155 9.58 -0.94 6.20
CA PHE A 155 9.75 -1.25 7.61
C PHE A 155 9.90 -2.76 7.81
N LYS A 156 10.21 -3.17 9.05
CA LYS A 156 10.36 -4.60 9.39
C LYS A 156 9.10 -5.44 9.13
N ASN A 157 7.90 -4.89 9.40
CA ASN A 157 6.64 -5.64 9.41
C ASN A 157 5.60 -5.11 8.40
N TYR A 158 5.90 -4.01 7.72
CA TYR A 158 4.99 -3.43 6.73
C TYR A 158 5.76 -2.54 5.77
N ASP A 159 5.15 -2.28 4.63
CA ASP A 159 5.64 -1.36 3.61
C ASP A 159 4.58 -0.29 3.31
N ILE A 160 5.04 0.89 2.91
CA ILE A 160 4.18 1.91 2.29
C ILE A 160 4.64 2.08 0.85
N LEU A 161 3.69 2.07 -0.09
CA LEU A 161 3.96 2.13 -1.52
C LEU A 161 3.20 3.30 -2.14
N LEU A 162 3.88 4.07 -2.98
CA LEU A 162 3.28 5.04 -3.90
C LEU A 162 3.71 4.68 -5.32
N TYR A 163 2.76 4.48 -6.24
CA TYR A 163 3.11 4.15 -7.62
C TYR A 163 2.08 4.63 -8.64
N ASP A 164 2.49 4.71 -9.90
CA ASP A 164 1.56 4.90 -11.01
C ASP A 164 0.82 3.58 -11.31
N LYS A 165 -0.46 3.53 -10.93
CA LYS A 165 -1.33 2.37 -11.14
C LYS A 165 -1.54 2.09 -12.63
N PHE A 166 -1.53 3.12 -13.47
CA PHE A 166 -1.72 2.94 -14.90
C PHE A 166 -0.58 2.15 -15.52
N ASP A 167 0.66 2.50 -15.18
CA ASP A 167 1.84 1.76 -15.64
C ASP A 167 1.81 0.30 -15.16
N GLN A 168 1.40 0.06 -13.91
CA GLN A 168 1.20 -1.30 -13.38
C GLN A 168 0.14 -2.09 -14.17
N MET A 169 -1.00 -1.47 -14.48
CA MET A 169 -2.10 -2.14 -15.20
C MET A 169 -1.76 -2.41 -16.67
N LYS A 170 -1.04 -1.49 -17.30
CA LYS A 170 -0.63 -1.57 -18.70
C LYS A 170 0.35 -2.72 -18.93
N GLY A 171 1.39 -2.83 -18.08
CA GLY A 171 2.52 -3.73 -18.34
C GLY A 171 3.10 -3.50 -19.74
N ASN A 172 3.26 -4.57 -20.52
CA ASN A 172 3.82 -4.50 -21.88
C ASN A 172 2.78 -4.23 -22.99
N LYS A 173 1.53 -3.87 -22.65
CA LYS A 173 0.47 -3.67 -23.65
C LYS A 173 0.65 -2.39 -24.46
N ILE A 174 0.33 -2.46 -25.75
CA ILE A 174 0.21 -1.28 -26.62
C ILE A 174 -1.07 -0.53 -26.26
N LEU A 175 -0.97 0.79 -26.06
CA LEU A 175 -2.11 1.63 -25.69
C LEU A 175 -2.95 1.98 -26.92
N THR A 176 -4.26 1.92 -26.75
CA THR A 176 -5.19 2.54 -27.69
C THR A 176 -5.09 4.07 -27.62
N LYS A 177 -5.50 4.76 -28.69
CA LYS A 177 -5.55 6.23 -28.72
C LYS A 177 -6.35 6.82 -27.55
N LYS A 178 -7.45 6.16 -27.16
CA LYS A 178 -8.29 6.57 -26.03
C LYS A 178 -7.52 6.46 -24.70
N GLU A 179 -6.81 5.38 -24.46
CA GLU A 179 -6.01 5.19 -23.25
C GLU A 179 -4.86 6.20 -23.17
N THR A 180 -4.18 6.45 -24.28
CA THR A 180 -3.14 7.49 -24.37
C THR A 180 -3.69 8.87 -24.01
N ASN A 181 -4.88 9.22 -24.52
CA ASN A 181 -5.52 10.50 -24.20
C ASN A 181 -5.88 10.62 -22.71
N VAL A 182 -6.35 9.53 -22.09
CA VAL A 182 -6.64 9.49 -20.65
C VAL A 182 -5.35 9.66 -19.86
N PHE A 183 -4.29 8.93 -20.22
CA PHE A 183 -2.99 9.02 -19.56
C PHE A 183 -2.40 10.43 -19.65
N ASN A 184 -2.49 11.10 -20.80
CA ASN A 184 -1.98 12.46 -20.97
C ASN A 184 -2.71 13.49 -20.08
N LYS A 185 -3.98 13.23 -19.75
CA LYS A 185 -4.79 14.12 -18.91
C LYS A 185 -4.70 13.81 -17.42
N PHE A 186 -4.50 12.55 -17.06
CA PHE A 186 -4.63 12.07 -15.69
C PHE A 186 -3.44 11.25 -15.22
N HIS A 187 -3.14 11.35 -13.94
CA HIS A 187 -2.20 10.49 -13.23
C HIS A 187 -2.97 9.59 -12.25
N PHE A 188 -2.63 8.30 -12.23
CA PHE A 188 -3.32 7.29 -11.43
C PHE A 188 -2.46 6.90 -10.24
N LEU A 189 -2.35 7.79 -9.25
CA LEU A 189 -1.54 7.51 -8.08
C LEU A 189 -2.19 6.44 -7.20
N ARG A 190 -1.52 5.32 -7.01
CA ARG A 190 -1.87 4.36 -5.96
C ARG A 190 -1.11 4.70 -4.69
N PHE A 191 -1.82 4.71 -3.57
CA PHE A 191 -1.23 4.72 -2.23
C PHE A 191 -1.65 3.46 -1.48
N GLU A 192 -0.67 2.70 -0.99
CA GLU A 192 -0.86 1.40 -0.34
C GLU A 192 -0.04 1.30 0.97
N ILE A 193 -0.62 0.65 1.96
CA ILE A 193 0.05 0.17 3.18
C ILE A 193 -0.11 -1.34 3.20
N SER A 194 1.02 -2.07 3.14
CA SER A 194 1.04 -3.53 3.07
C SER A 194 1.67 -4.11 4.34
N ALA A 195 0.86 -4.67 5.23
CA ALA A 195 1.30 -5.31 6.46
C ALA A 195 1.57 -6.79 6.23
N THR A 196 2.84 -7.21 6.34
CA THR A 196 3.25 -8.62 6.14
C THR A 196 2.86 -9.50 7.33
N ARG A 197 2.77 -8.91 8.52
CA ARG A 197 2.31 -9.56 9.77
C ARG A 197 1.45 -8.59 10.57
N VAL A 198 0.13 -8.81 10.57
CA VAL A 198 -0.84 -7.93 11.25
C VAL A 198 -0.54 -7.81 12.74
N SER A 199 -0.19 -8.91 13.42
CA SER A 199 0.04 -8.98 14.87
C SER A 199 1.08 -8.00 15.41
N ASN A 200 2.03 -7.55 14.57
CA ASN A 200 3.15 -6.70 14.99
C ASN A 200 3.05 -5.27 14.43
N THR A 201 1.84 -4.82 14.13
CA THR A 201 1.57 -3.50 13.54
C THR A 201 0.42 -2.81 14.27
N THR A 202 0.20 -1.53 13.98
CA THR A 202 -1.01 -0.80 14.45
C THR A 202 -2.31 -1.44 13.98
N PHE A 203 -2.26 -2.35 13.00
CA PHE A 203 -3.42 -3.06 12.49
C PHE A 203 -3.93 -4.16 13.43
N ALA A 204 -3.08 -4.70 14.32
CA ALA A 204 -3.42 -5.88 15.15
C ALA A 204 -4.73 -5.72 15.92
N LYS A 205 -4.92 -4.60 16.62
CA LYS A 205 -6.09 -4.40 17.48
C LYS A 205 -7.40 -4.15 16.72
N LYS A 206 -7.31 -3.76 15.44
CA LYS A 206 -8.46 -3.28 14.66
C LYS A 206 -8.82 -4.20 13.49
N PHE A 207 -7.91 -5.07 13.05
CA PHE A 207 -8.05 -5.79 11.78
C PHE A 207 -7.48 -7.21 11.79
N ASP A 208 -7.29 -7.85 12.95
CA ASP A 208 -6.76 -9.22 13.04
C ASP A 208 -7.83 -10.32 12.85
N THR A 209 -9.10 -9.95 12.71
CA THR A 209 -10.20 -10.83 12.26
C THR A 209 -11.02 -10.13 11.17
N LEU A 210 -11.74 -10.92 10.37
CA LEU A 210 -12.65 -10.38 9.36
C LEU A 210 -13.79 -9.57 10.00
N GLU A 211 -14.35 -10.04 11.12
CA GLU A 211 -15.37 -9.31 11.88
C GLU A 211 -14.88 -7.94 12.36
N LEU A 212 -13.64 -7.85 12.85
CA LEU A 212 -13.05 -6.57 13.25
C LEU A 212 -12.81 -5.66 12.05
N ILE A 213 -12.39 -6.19 10.89
CA ILE A 213 -12.30 -5.40 9.65
C ILE A 213 -13.65 -4.80 9.29
N LYS A 214 -14.72 -5.60 9.32
CA LYS A 214 -16.08 -5.14 9.01
C LYS A 214 -16.49 -4.01 9.94
N ASN A 215 -16.33 -4.20 11.25
CA ASN A 215 -16.75 -3.22 12.27
C ASN A 215 -15.90 -1.96 12.28
N ASN A 216 -14.64 -2.04 11.84
CA ASN A 216 -13.69 -0.92 11.83
C ASN A 216 -13.36 -0.44 10.41
N TRP A 217 -14.23 -0.68 9.41
CA TRP A 217 -13.92 -0.32 8.02
C TRP A 217 -13.55 1.16 7.84
N PHE A 218 -14.25 2.06 8.55
CA PHE A 218 -13.98 3.49 8.50
C PHE A 218 -12.56 3.85 8.98
N GLU A 219 -11.99 3.09 9.91
CA GLU A 219 -10.64 3.31 10.43
C GLU A 219 -9.56 3.13 9.35
N LEU A 220 -9.83 2.34 8.30
CA LEU A 220 -8.92 2.23 7.17
C LEU A 220 -8.71 3.59 6.48
N SER A 221 -9.75 4.42 6.41
CA SER A 221 -9.66 5.76 5.81
C SER A 221 -8.79 6.69 6.67
N ILE A 222 -8.97 6.63 7.98
CA ILE A 222 -8.20 7.40 8.96
C ILE A 222 -6.72 7.01 8.89
N ILE A 223 -6.43 5.71 8.85
CA ILE A 223 -5.05 5.19 8.75
C ILE A 223 -4.37 5.67 7.46
N LEU A 224 -5.04 5.55 6.30
CA LEU A 224 -4.44 6.04 5.05
C LEU A 224 -4.15 7.54 5.13
N ASN A 225 -5.10 8.34 5.63
CA ASN A 225 -4.94 9.78 5.79
C ASN A 225 -3.79 10.13 6.75
N GLU A 226 -3.71 9.47 7.90
CA GLU A 226 -2.67 9.70 8.88
C GLU A 226 -1.27 9.37 8.34
N TYR A 227 -1.14 8.22 7.67
CA TYR A 227 0.15 7.81 7.13
C TYR A 227 0.61 8.80 6.08
N LEU A 228 -0.22 9.11 5.08
CA LEU A 228 0.15 10.05 4.02
C LEU A 228 0.48 11.45 4.57
N ASN A 229 -0.29 11.95 5.54
CA ASN A 229 -0.06 13.26 6.14
C ASN A 229 1.28 13.34 6.90
N LYS A 230 1.62 12.28 7.65
CA LYS A 230 2.84 12.19 8.47
C LYS A 230 4.11 11.97 7.63
N MET A 231 4.00 11.69 6.32
CA MET A 231 5.15 11.62 5.43
C MET A 231 5.72 13.01 5.15
N GLU A 232 7.06 13.11 5.20
CA GLU A 232 7.80 14.32 4.89
C GLU A 232 7.66 14.62 3.40
N PHE A 233 7.06 15.77 3.12
CA PHE A 233 6.78 16.22 1.76
C PHE A 233 7.62 17.47 1.46
N ILE A 234 8.30 17.43 0.32
CA ILE A 234 9.05 18.54 -0.27
C ILE A 234 8.53 18.71 -1.67
N ASP A 235 8.03 19.90 -2.00
CA ASP A 235 7.52 20.18 -3.33
C ASP A 235 8.68 20.25 -4.34
N LEU A 236 8.71 19.29 -5.27
CA LEU A 236 9.68 19.21 -6.36
C LEU A 236 9.04 19.51 -7.73
N ILE A 237 7.77 19.93 -7.74
CA ILE A 237 6.97 20.13 -8.95
C ILE A 237 6.82 21.62 -9.26
N SER A 238 6.56 22.43 -8.23
CA SER A 238 6.35 23.87 -8.38
C SER A 238 7.60 24.59 -8.86
N ASP A 239 7.38 25.71 -9.55
CA ASP A 239 8.45 26.60 -10.02
C ASP A 239 9.21 27.23 -8.86
N GLU A 240 10.39 27.74 -9.17
CA GLU A 240 11.29 28.35 -8.18
C GLU A 240 11.02 29.84 -8.04
N ASN A 241 11.10 30.32 -6.81
CA ASN A 241 11.06 31.73 -6.49
C ASN A 241 12.46 32.19 -6.10
N LEU A 242 13.32 32.37 -7.10
CA LEU A 242 14.63 32.99 -6.88
C LEU A 242 14.44 34.50 -6.69
N ILE A 243 14.69 34.96 -5.47
CA ILE A 243 14.67 36.38 -5.12
C ILE A 243 16.12 36.88 -5.11
N GLU A 244 16.34 38.11 -5.56
CA GLU A 244 17.65 38.75 -5.50
C GLU A 244 18.10 38.89 -4.03
N PRO A 245 19.29 38.38 -3.65
CA PRO A 245 19.68 38.31 -2.26
C PRO A 245 20.03 39.70 -1.72
N ASN A 246 19.24 40.19 -0.76
CA ASN A 246 19.45 41.49 -0.13
C ASN A 246 20.40 41.42 1.08
N THR A 247 20.71 40.22 1.57
CA THR A 247 21.64 40.00 2.69
C THR A 247 22.57 38.82 2.42
N ILE A 248 23.72 38.78 3.11
CA ILE A 248 24.64 37.63 3.08
C ILE A 248 23.92 36.34 3.54
N LEU A 249 22.97 36.46 4.47
CA LEU A 249 22.16 35.33 4.92
C LEU A 249 21.30 34.77 3.77
N ASP A 250 20.66 35.65 3.00
CA ASP A 250 19.83 35.26 1.86
C ASP A 250 20.67 34.65 0.74
N PHE A 251 21.83 35.25 0.45
CA PHE A 251 22.80 34.70 -0.50
C PHE A 251 23.24 33.28 -0.09
N ASN A 252 23.59 33.08 1.19
CA ASN A 252 23.96 31.76 1.72
C ASN A 252 22.81 30.75 1.66
N ARG A 253 21.57 31.17 1.91
CA ARG A 253 20.38 30.32 1.78
C ARG A 253 20.15 29.94 0.32
N GLN A 254 20.33 30.86 -0.61
CA GLN A 254 20.20 30.62 -2.04
C GLN A 254 21.27 29.64 -2.55
N ILE A 255 22.54 29.79 -2.13
CA ILE A 255 23.60 28.82 -2.44
C ILE A 255 23.22 27.42 -1.95
N LYS A 256 22.74 27.30 -0.70
CA LYS A 256 22.30 26.02 -0.15
C LYS A 256 21.15 25.42 -0.97
N PHE A 257 20.16 26.23 -1.35
CA PHE A 257 19.06 25.79 -2.21
C PHE A 257 19.56 25.26 -3.55
N LEU A 258 20.38 26.04 -4.26
CA LEU A 258 20.95 25.64 -5.55
C LEU A 258 21.80 24.37 -5.44
N GLY A 259 22.58 24.24 -4.36
CA GLY A 259 23.34 23.03 -4.06
C GLY A 259 22.44 21.80 -3.86
N MET A 260 21.37 21.93 -3.07
CA MET A 260 20.40 20.85 -2.86
C MET A 260 19.70 20.45 -4.16
N LYS A 261 19.32 21.44 -4.99
CA LYS A 261 18.69 21.20 -6.30
C LYS A 261 19.64 20.46 -7.24
N SER A 262 20.87 20.95 -7.37
CA SER A 262 21.89 20.36 -8.24
C SER A 262 22.23 18.92 -7.83
N MET A 263 22.28 18.64 -6.53
CA MET A 263 22.59 17.30 -6.02
C MET A 263 21.37 16.36 -6.02
N GLY A 264 20.17 16.94 -6.01
CA GLY A 264 18.91 16.26 -5.75
C GLY A 264 18.61 16.14 -4.26
N ILE A 265 17.34 16.32 -3.89
CA ILE A 265 16.92 16.32 -2.47
C ILE A 265 17.21 14.98 -1.78
N LEU A 266 17.04 13.87 -2.49
CA LEU A 266 17.26 12.53 -1.92
C LEU A 266 18.74 12.28 -1.62
N SER A 267 19.61 12.60 -2.57
CA SER A 267 21.05 12.57 -2.38
C SER A 267 21.45 13.47 -1.21
N THR A 268 20.84 14.65 -1.10
CA THR A 268 21.10 15.61 -0.01
C THR A 268 20.77 14.99 1.34
N LEU A 269 19.63 14.33 1.43
CA LEU A 269 19.20 13.63 2.65
C LEU A 269 20.15 12.48 3.00
N GLU A 270 20.61 11.70 2.03
CA GLU A 270 21.59 10.63 2.25
C GLU A 270 22.95 11.16 2.69
N ALA A 271 23.43 12.26 2.11
CA ALA A 271 24.66 12.90 2.55
C ALA A 271 24.52 13.45 3.98
N PHE A 272 23.40 14.13 4.28
CA PHE A 272 23.10 14.61 5.63
C PHE A 272 23.07 13.46 6.65
N LYS A 273 22.59 12.27 6.24
CA LYS A 273 22.57 11.11 7.14
C LYS A 273 23.97 10.63 7.55
N LYS A 274 25.00 10.88 6.74
CA LYS A 274 26.38 10.47 7.02
C LYS A 274 27.11 11.42 7.96
N ILE A 275 26.55 12.60 8.23
CA ILE A 275 27.15 13.56 9.16
C ILE A 275 26.98 13.04 10.60
N GLU A 276 28.10 12.86 11.30
CA GLU A 276 28.12 12.54 12.73
C GLU A 276 27.72 13.76 13.56
N LEU A 277 26.40 13.93 13.75
CA LEU A 277 25.84 14.92 14.66
C LEU A 277 25.45 14.24 15.96
N LYS A 278 26.17 14.55 17.05
CA LYS A 278 25.91 13.97 18.38
C LYS A 278 24.53 14.37 18.95
N ASN A 279 24.03 15.55 18.62
CA ASN A 279 22.74 16.10 19.09
C ASN A 279 21.99 16.86 17.98
N ASN A 280 20.68 17.08 18.14
CA ASN A 280 19.85 17.99 17.31
C ASN A 280 19.75 17.68 15.80
N ARG A 281 20.09 16.47 15.37
CA ARG A 281 20.04 16.06 13.94
C ARG A 281 18.70 16.34 13.26
N SER A 282 17.58 16.08 13.93
CA SER A 282 16.24 16.37 13.39
C SER A 282 15.99 17.87 13.19
N LYS A 283 16.50 18.72 14.09
CA LYS A 283 16.37 20.18 13.99
C LYS A 283 17.13 20.69 12.76
N HIS A 284 18.39 20.30 12.61
CA HIS A 284 19.23 20.70 11.47
C HIS A 284 18.69 20.18 10.14
N LEU A 285 18.12 18.97 10.12
CA LEU A 285 17.44 18.45 8.95
C LEU A 285 16.24 19.33 8.57
N ASN A 286 15.41 19.70 9.54
CA ASN A 286 14.26 20.56 9.30
C ASN A 286 14.69 21.96 8.83
N GLU A 287 15.76 22.53 9.38
CA GLU A 287 16.34 23.78 8.91
C GLU A 287 16.75 23.69 7.43
N LEU A 288 17.44 22.62 7.04
CA LEU A 288 17.85 22.36 5.66
C LEU A 288 16.64 22.26 4.72
N LEU A 289 15.63 21.48 5.10
CA LEU A 289 14.40 21.32 4.32
C LEU A 289 13.59 22.61 4.24
N ASN A 290 13.59 23.44 5.29
CA ASN A 290 12.91 24.72 5.28
C ASN A 290 13.60 25.74 4.37
N ILE A 291 14.93 25.69 4.25
CA ILE A 291 15.65 26.46 3.22
C ILE A 291 15.16 26.03 1.84
N TYR A 292 15.02 24.72 1.57
CA TYR A 292 14.51 24.29 0.27
C TYR A 292 13.10 24.86 0.00
N ARG A 293 12.19 24.71 0.97
CA ARG A 293 10.80 25.18 0.85
C ARG A 293 10.68 26.67 0.60
N SER A 294 11.56 27.50 1.16
CA SER A 294 11.46 28.96 1.02
C SER A 294 11.73 29.46 -0.40
N PHE A 295 12.35 28.66 -1.26
CA PHE A 295 12.62 29.00 -2.67
C PHE A 295 11.67 28.31 -3.65
N ILE A 296 10.64 27.61 -3.17
CA ILE A 296 9.63 26.97 -4.03
C ILE A 296 8.34 27.80 -4.01
N SER A 297 7.73 27.96 -5.17
CA SER A 297 6.47 28.66 -5.34
C SER A 297 5.35 28.02 -4.51
N ASN A 298 4.57 28.86 -3.84
CA ASN A 298 3.38 28.47 -3.09
C ASN A 298 2.08 28.70 -3.89
N SER A 299 2.19 28.92 -5.21
CA SER A 299 1.05 29.13 -6.10
C SER A 299 0.05 27.97 -6.09
N ARG A 300 0.49 26.77 -5.69
CA ARG A 300 -0.34 25.59 -5.59
C ARG A 300 0.05 24.68 -4.43
N ASP A 301 -0.94 24.28 -3.63
CA ASP A 301 -0.74 23.32 -2.55
C ASP A 301 -0.97 21.88 -3.05
N TYR A 302 0.08 21.29 -3.63
CA TYR A 302 0.04 19.90 -4.11
C TYR A 302 -0.27 18.89 -2.99
N LYS A 303 0.25 19.10 -1.77
CA LYS A 303 -0.02 18.17 -0.66
C LYS A 303 -1.47 18.27 -0.22
N GLY A 304 -2.00 19.48 -0.03
CA GLY A 304 -3.39 19.70 0.34
C GLY A 304 -4.39 19.15 -0.68
N GLU A 305 -4.16 19.40 -1.98
CA GLU A 305 -4.99 18.83 -3.06
C GLU A 305 -4.97 17.30 -3.06
N LEU A 306 -3.80 16.69 -2.82
CA LEU A 306 -3.66 15.24 -2.72
C LEU A 306 -4.44 14.69 -1.51
N MET A 307 -4.32 15.33 -0.35
CA MET A 307 -5.07 14.95 0.86
C MET A 307 -6.58 15.07 0.65
N PHE A 308 -7.03 16.13 -0.03
CA PHE A 308 -8.44 16.30 -0.40
C PHE A 308 -8.93 15.19 -1.34
N ALA A 309 -8.12 14.83 -2.35
CA ALA A 309 -8.44 13.74 -3.27
C ALA A 309 -8.51 12.39 -2.55
N LEU A 310 -7.59 12.13 -1.60
CA LEU A 310 -7.60 10.95 -0.76
C LEU A 310 -8.90 10.86 0.06
N LYS A 311 -9.24 11.92 0.81
CA LYS A 311 -10.47 11.98 1.60
C LYS A 311 -11.70 11.72 0.74
N LYS A 312 -11.86 12.46 -0.37
CA LYS A 312 -12.98 12.28 -1.31
C LYS A 312 -13.08 10.85 -1.84
N LYS A 313 -11.94 10.19 -2.07
CA LYS A 313 -11.91 8.80 -2.53
C LYS A 313 -12.31 7.83 -1.42
N THR A 314 -11.81 8.00 -0.20
CA THR A 314 -12.13 7.10 0.92
C THR A 314 -13.58 7.25 1.38
N ASP A 315 -14.13 8.46 1.38
CA ASP A 315 -15.53 8.73 1.75
C ASP A 315 -16.52 7.98 0.83
N ARG A 316 -16.15 7.73 -0.43
CA ARG A 316 -16.96 6.96 -1.39
C ARG A 316 -16.87 5.44 -1.21
N LEU A 317 -15.96 4.97 -0.35
CA LEU A 317 -15.71 3.55 -0.10
C LEU A 317 -16.23 3.08 1.26
N LEU A 318 -16.66 4.02 2.10
CA LEU A 318 -17.56 3.80 3.23
C LEU A 318 -18.96 3.55 2.68
#